data_AF-A0A7N0T212-F1
#
_entry.id   AF-A0A7N0T212-F1
#
_cell.length_a   1.000
_cell.length_b   1.000
_cell.length_c   1.000
_cell.angle_alpha   90.00
_cell.angle_beta   90.00
_cell.angle_gamma   90.00
#
_symmetry.space_group_name_H-M   'P 1'
#
loop_
_entity.id
_entity.type
_entity.pdbx_description
1 polymer ?
#
loop_
_entity_poly.entity_id
_entity_poly.type
_entity_poly.pdbx_seq_one_letter_code
_entity_poly.pdbx_strand_id
1 'polypeptide(L)'
;MILRQFQVTLSPSKLGYRASRVSRVFASVLNMSKAGYSSRASTSDSVVSVQWLHANLKEPDTKVLDASWYMPEEKRNPLQEYQVAHIPGALFFDVDGISDQTTNLPHMLPSEQAFAAAVSALGIENKDSLVVYDGKGIFSAARVWWMFRVFGHDRVWVLDGGLPKWRASGFDVESSASSDAILKASAATEAIQKVYQGQAVGRITFEAKFQPHLVWSLAQVWKNIEDKTYQHVDARSKARFDGTAAEPRKGIRSGHVPGSKCIPFGQVFHGYRPVPIPILPVKQRLYANFNAQATFFAVSLSLEILASI
;
A
#
# COMPACT_ATOMS: atom_id res chain seq x y z
N MET A 1 -47.37 64.27 15.05
CA MET A 1 -48.16 64.52 16.29
C MET A 1 -48.26 63.19 17.01
N ILE A 2 -47.73 62.92 18.20
CA ILE A 2 -47.36 63.73 19.37
C ILE A 2 -46.25 63.01 20.15
N LEU A 3 -45.34 63.80 20.70
CA LEU A 3 -44.27 63.48 21.66
C LEU A 3 -44.81 63.02 23.03
N ARG A 4 -44.01 62.27 23.80
CA ARG A 4 -43.50 62.75 25.11
C ARG A 4 -42.48 61.79 25.76
N GLN A 5 -41.35 62.40 26.13
CA GLN A 5 -40.34 61.94 27.08
C GLN A 5 -40.88 61.98 28.52
N PHE A 6 -40.26 61.23 29.43
CA PHE A 6 -39.96 61.71 30.78
C PHE A 6 -38.68 61.03 31.32
N GLN A 7 -37.65 61.85 31.56
CA GLN A 7 -36.56 61.58 32.50
C GLN A 7 -36.89 62.29 33.82
N VAL A 8 -36.56 61.69 34.97
CA VAL A 8 -36.14 62.41 36.18
C VAL A 8 -35.06 61.59 36.89
N THR A 9 -34.04 62.30 37.36
CA THR A 9 -32.78 61.81 37.92
C THR A 9 -32.56 62.41 39.31
N LEU A 10 -31.78 61.69 40.15
CA LEU A 10 -30.88 62.13 41.26
C LEU A 10 -31.27 61.89 42.75
N SER A 11 -30.59 60.88 43.37
CA SER A 11 -29.55 60.90 44.45
C SER A 11 -29.81 61.56 45.84
N PRO A 12 -28.98 61.39 46.90
CA PRO A 12 -28.09 60.27 47.38
C PRO A 12 -28.24 59.94 48.89
N SER A 13 -27.68 58.81 49.37
CA SER A 13 -27.11 58.75 50.75
C SER A 13 -26.02 57.67 50.97
N LYS A 14 -24.89 58.16 51.49
CA LYS A 14 -23.69 57.60 52.18
C LYS A 14 -23.95 56.34 53.06
N LEU A 15 -23.01 55.50 53.50
CA LEU A 15 -21.54 55.38 53.54
C LEU A 15 -21.22 53.90 53.92
N GLY A 16 -20.06 53.36 53.53
CA GLY A 16 -19.61 52.07 54.09
C GLY A 16 -18.37 51.48 53.43
N TYR A 17 -17.19 52.01 53.76
CA TYR A 17 -15.89 51.48 53.37
C TYR A 17 -15.59 50.14 54.06
N ARG A 18 -15.18 49.13 53.28
CA ARG A 18 -14.21 48.12 53.75
C ARG A 18 -13.35 47.65 52.58
N ALA A 19 -12.07 47.96 52.64
CA ALA A 19 -11.07 47.52 51.70
C ALA A 19 -10.62 46.09 52.03
N SER A 20 -10.59 45.22 51.02
CA SER A 20 -9.70 44.06 51.01
C SER A 20 -9.11 43.91 49.60
N ARG A 21 -7.78 44.01 49.56
CA ARG A 21 -6.92 43.77 48.38
C ARG A 21 -6.97 42.31 47.94
N VAL A 22 -6.30 42.07 46.81
CA VAL A 22 -5.80 40.79 46.24
C VAL A 22 -6.80 40.16 45.26
N SER A 23 -6.51 39.90 43.99
CA SER A 23 -5.36 40.14 43.11
C SER A 23 -5.86 40.06 41.66
N ARG A 24 -5.25 40.84 40.76
CA ARG A 24 -5.41 40.67 39.31
C ARG A 24 -4.92 39.28 38.92
N VAL A 25 -5.82 38.42 38.44
CA VAL A 25 -5.43 37.21 37.71
C VAL A 25 -5.10 37.65 36.29
N PHE A 26 -3.80 37.74 36.00
CA PHE A 26 -3.29 37.77 34.63
C PHE A 26 -3.61 36.42 33.99
N ALA A 27 -4.24 36.44 32.82
CA ALA A 27 -4.31 35.29 31.94
C ALA A 27 -2.89 34.99 31.43
N SER A 28 -2.20 34.04 32.07
CA SER A 28 -1.00 33.45 31.53
C SER A 28 -1.41 32.52 30.38
N VAL A 29 -1.07 32.92 29.15
CA VAL A 29 -1.03 32.02 27.99
C VAL A 29 -0.02 30.93 28.32
N LEU A 30 -0.51 29.74 28.67
CA LEU A 30 0.33 28.56 28.77
C LEU A 30 0.73 28.18 27.35
N ASN A 31 1.99 28.47 27.02
CA ASN A 31 2.72 27.82 25.94
C ASN A 31 2.74 26.32 26.24
N MET A 32 1.76 25.58 25.72
CA MET A 32 1.87 24.13 25.60
C MET A 32 2.95 23.85 24.55
N SER A 33 4.11 23.46 25.04
CA SER A 33 5.16 22.85 24.24
C SER A 33 4.57 21.70 23.42
N LYS A 34 4.82 21.73 22.10
CA LYS A 34 4.63 20.58 21.20
C LYS A 34 5.45 19.42 21.76
N ALA A 35 4.82 18.56 22.55
CA ALA A 35 5.31 17.22 22.77
C ALA A 35 5.18 16.49 21.43
N GLY A 36 6.31 16.34 20.73
CA GLY A 36 6.39 15.63 19.47
C GLY A 36 5.95 14.19 19.66
N TYR A 37 4.71 13.89 19.28
CA TYR A 37 4.32 12.54 18.92
C TYR A 37 4.98 12.19 17.58
N SER A 38 6.29 11.91 17.61
CA SER A 38 6.88 11.02 16.62
C SER A 38 6.37 9.62 16.98
N SER A 39 5.16 9.30 16.55
CA SER A 39 4.76 7.90 16.44
C SER A 39 5.57 7.33 15.28
N ARG A 40 6.82 6.93 15.57
CA ARG A 40 7.49 5.92 14.77
C ARG A 40 6.49 4.77 14.69
N ALA A 41 5.95 4.52 13.49
CA ALA A 41 5.21 3.31 13.25
C ALA A 41 6.07 2.16 13.78
N SER A 42 5.47 1.24 14.56
CA SER A 42 6.13 0.01 14.94
C SER A 42 6.69 -0.62 13.67
N THR A 43 8.02 -0.67 13.57
CA THR A 43 8.76 -1.15 12.38
C THR A 43 8.58 -2.65 12.12
N SER A 44 7.61 -3.30 12.78
CA SER A 44 7.18 -4.69 12.59
C SER A 44 5.96 -4.81 11.68
N ASP A 45 5.22 -3.73 11.43
CA ASP A 45 3.93 -3.82 10.76
C ASP A 45 4.12 -3.65 9.25
N SER A 46 3.51 -4.53 8.45
CA SER A 46 3.58 -4.46 6.97
C SER A 46 2.57 -3.48 6.38
N VAL A 47 1.83 -2.75 7.22
CA VAL A 47 0.77 -1.82 6.84
C VAL A 47 0.89 -0.51 7.60
N VAL A 48 0.46 0.59 6.98
CA VAL A 48 0.30 1.91 7.62
C VAL A 48 -1.12 2.43 7.46
N SER A 49 -1.61 3.21 8.42
CA SER A 49 -2.94 3.81 8.32
C SER A 49 -2.97 5.02 7.37
N VAL A 50 -4.14 5.33 6.83
CA VAL A 50 -4.36 6.56 6.04
C VAL A 50 -4.07 7.83 6.85
N GLN A 51 -4.33 7.83 8.16
CA GLN A 51 -3.99 8.94 9.06
C GLN A 51 -2.48 9.12 9.19
N TRP A 52 -1.74 8.02 9.32
CA TRP A 52 -0.28 8.06 9.39
C TRP A 52 0.28 8.61 8.08
N LEU A 53 -0.16 8.10 6.93
CA LEU A 53 0.33 8.59 5.64
C LEU A 53 0.01 10.08 5.47
N HIS A 54 -1.21 10.51 5.77
CA HIS A 54 -1.60 11.92 5.69
C HIS A 54 -0.71 12.83 6.57
N ALA A 55 -0.34 12.36 7.77
CA ALA A 55 0.54 13.11 8.67
C ALA A 55 2.01 13.17 8.20
N ASN A 56 2.46 12.20 7.40
CA ASN A 56 3.88 12.05 6.99
C ASN A 56 4.11 12.30 5.48
N LEU A 57 3.07 12.69 4.73
CA LEU A 57 3.13 12.83 3.27
C LEU A 57 4.16 13.85 2.77
N LYS A 58 4.55 14.80 3.63
CA LYS A 58 5.52 15.88 3.31
C LYS A 58 6.96 15.54 3.67
N GLU A 59 7.20 14.36 4.24
CA GLU A 59 8.57 13.93 4.57
C GLU A 59 9.34 13.64 3.26
N PRO A 60 10.56 14.20 3.09
CA PRO A 60 11.25 14.21 1.80
C PRO A 60 11.61 12.82 1.27
N ASP A 61 11.87 11.89 2.19
CA ASP A 61 12.23 10.50 1.88
C ASP A 61 11.00 9.56 1.88
N THR A 62 9.77 10.08 2.03
CA THR A 62 8.54 9.26 1.88
C THR A 62 8.04 9.32 0.44
N LYS A 63 8.00 8.16 -0.23
CA LYS A 63 7.41 8.01 -1.57
C LYS A 63 6.12 7.22 -1.48
N VAL A 64 5.10 7.70 -2.18
CA VAL A 64 3.81 6.99 -2.29
C VAL A 64 3.73 6.37 -3.68
N LEU A 65 3.35 5.09 -3.75
CA LEU A 65 3.22 4.36 -5.00
C LEU A 65 1.75 3.96 -5.22
N ASP A 66 1.17 4.42 -6.32
CA ASP A 66 -0.06 3.87 -6.86
C ASP A 66 0.29 2.62 -7.67
N ALA A 67 0.00 1.45 -7.11
CA ALA A 67 0.20 0.16 -7.73
C ALA A 67 -1.09 -0.42 -8.29
N SER A 68 -2.05 0.43 -8.69
CA SER A 68 -3.34 -0.03 -9.22
C SER A 68 -3.17 -0.93 -10.43
N TRP A 69 -3.77 -2.11 -10.34
CA TRP A 69 -3.89 -3.07 -11.42
C TRP A 69 -5.24 -3.77 -11.31
N TYR A 70 -5.86 -4.08 -12.45
CA TYR A 70 -7.21 -4.62 -12.51
C TYR A 70 -7.25 -5.84 -13.42
N MET A 71 -8.16 -6.77 -13.13
CA MET A 71 -8.37 -7.92 -13.99
C MET A 71 -8.87 -7.45 -15.37
N PRO A 72 -8.50 -8.12 -16.48
CA PRO A 72 -8.94 -7.73 -17.82
C PRO A 72 -10.45 -7.59 -17.97
N GLU A 73 -11.24 -8.40 -17.26
CA GLU A 73 -12.70 -8.41 -17.32
C GLU A 73 -13.32 -7.15 -16.69
N GLU A 74 -12.60 -6.47 -15.80
CA GLU A 74 -13.08 -5.24 -15.14
C GLU A 74 -13.09 -4.05 -16.12
N LYS A 75 -12.35 -4.13 -17.24
CA LYS A 75 -12.26 -3.06 -18.26
C LYS A 75 -11.92 -1.68 -17.68
N ARG A 76 -11.11 -1.66 -16.63
CA ARG A 76 -10.60 -0.46 -15.97
C ARG A 76 -9.19 -0.17 -16.43
N ASN A 77 -8.87 1.11 -16.62
CA ASN A 77 -7.53 1.55 -17.00
C ASN A 77 -6.86 2.20 -15.78
N PRO A 78 -5.87 1.53 -15.14
CA PRO A 78 -5.27 2.03 -13.91
C PRO A 78 -4.50 3.33 -14.11
N LEU A 79 -3.79 3.48 -15.23
CA LEU A 79 -3.04 4.70 -15.53
C LEU A 79 -3.99 5.90 -15.73
N GLN A 80 -5.10 5.69 -16.44
CA GLN A 80 -6.10 6.73 -16.63
C GLN A 80 -6.78 7.12 -15.31
N GLU A 81 -7.11 6.15 -14.46
CA GLU A 81 -7.70 6.43 -13.15
C GLU A 81 -6.73 7.18 -12.22
N TYR A 82 -5.44 6.80 -12.23
CA TYR A 82 -4.38 7.52 -11.54
C TYR A 82 -4.30 8.98 -12.02
N GLN A 83 -4.31 9.22 -13.34
CA GLN A 83 -4.30 10.57 -13.91
C GLN A 83 -5.50 11.42 -13.45
N VAL A 84 -6.66 10.79 -13.24
CA VAL A 84 -7.87 11.48 -12.78
C VAL A 84 -7.82 11.79 -11.29
N ALA A 85 -7.39 10.84 -10.46
CA ALA A 85 -7.35 11.03 -9.00
C ALA A 85 -6.42 10.05 -8.28
N HIS A 86 -5.35 10.58 -7.70
CA HIS A 86 -4.34 9.83 -6.92
C HIS A 86 -4.00 10.54 -5.59
N ILE A 87 -3.30 9.84 -4.70
CA ILE A 87 -2.80 10.47 -3.46
C ILE A 87 -1.75 11.54 -3.84
N PRO A 88 -1.73 12.72 -3.19
CA PRO A 88 -0.82 13.80 -3.57
C PRO A 88 0.65 13.37 -3.59
N GLY A 89 1.35 13.68 -4.68
CA GLY A 89 2.76 13.32 -4.87
C GLY A 89 3.03 11.83 -5.09
N ALA A 90 2.01 11.00 -5.26
CA ALA A 90 2.20 9.59 -5.59
C ALA A 90 2.87 9.42 -6.96
N LEU A 91 3.59 8.31 -7.13
CA LEU A 91 4.13 7.83 -8.39
C LEU A 91 3.30 6.64 -8.85
N PHE A 92 3.10 6.50 -10.16
CA PHE A 92 2.43 5.32 -10.71
C PHE A 92 3.44 4.18 -10.91
N PHE A 93 3.18 3.03 -10.27
CA PHE A 93 3.94 1.80 -10.44
C PHE A 93 3.16 0.86 -11.38
N ASP A 94 3.61 0.77 -12.61
CA ASP A 94 3.02 -0.12 -13.61
C ASP A 94 3.39 -1.59 -13.33
N VAL A 95 2.47 -2.35 -12.75
CA VAL A 95 2.70 -3.77 -12.38
C VAL A 95 2.95 -4.66 -13.60
N ASP A 96 2.34 -4.35 -14.75
CA ASP A 96 2.59 -5.06 -16.00
C ASP A 96 3.91 -4.63 -16.62
N GLY A 97 4.17 -3.32 -16.61
CA GLY A 97 5.40 -2.74 -17.14
C GLY A 97 6.65 -3.17 -16.38
N ILE A 98 6.58 -3.24 -15.05
CA ILE A 98 7.69 -3.61 -14.14
C ILE A 98 7.62 -5.11 -13.82
N SER A 99 7.67 -5.92 -14.86
CA SER A 99 7.67 -7.39 -14.80
C SER A 99 8.66 -8.00 -15.79
N ASP A 100 8.95 -9.29 -15.67
CA ASP A 100 9.72 -9.99 -16.70
C ASP A 100 8.88 -10.24 -17.95
N GLN A 101 9.11 -9.41 -18.97
CA GLN A 101 8.43 -9.42 -20.26
C GLN A 101 9.04 -10.43 -21.24
N THR A 102 10.07 -11.20 -20.85
CA THR A 102 10.70 -12.20 -21.72
C THR A 102 9.96 -13.54 -21.73
N THR A 103 8.97 -13.71 -20.85
CA THR A 103 8.17 -14.92 -20.73
C THR A 103 6.71 -14.65 -21.09
N ASN A 104 5.99 -15.69 -21.49
CA ASN A 104 4.53 -15.61 -21.66
C ASN A 104 3.78 -15.77 -20.33
N LEU A 105 4.51 -15.87 -19.21
CA LEU A 105 3.92 -15.96 -17.89
C LEU A 105 3.65 -14.55 -17.36
N PRO A 106 2.49 -14.37 -16.72
CA PRO A 106 2.06 -13.07 -16.23
C PRO A 106 2.81 -12.66 -14.97
N HIS A 107 3.08 -11.35 -14.84
CA HIS A 107 3.61 -10.74 -13.63
C HIS A 107 4.81 -11.50 -13.03
N MET A 108 5.68 -12.01 -13.88
CA MET A 108 6.94 -12.63 -13.43
C MET A 108 7.83 -11.55 -12.80
N LEU A 109 8.59 -11.92 -11.77
CA LEU A 109 9.57 -10.99 -11.20
C LEU A 109 10.59 -10.59 -12.27
N PRO A 110 10.88 -9.30 -12.47
CA PRO A 110 11.98 -8.88 -13.33
C PRO A 110 13.33 -9.32 -12.76
N SER A 111 14.41 -9.21 -13.54
CA SER A 111 15.77 -9.41 -13.02
C SER A 111 16.13 -8.31 -12.01
N GLU A 112 17.13 -8.56 -11.14
CA GLU A 112 17.63 -7.53 -10.20
C GLU A 112 18.02 -6.23 -10.91
N GLN A 113 18.74 -6.37 -12.04
CA GLN A 113 19.17 -5.24 -12.84
C GLN A 113 17.98 -4.48 -13.46
N ALA A 114 16.98 -5.20 -13.97
CA ALA A 114 15.79 -4.60 -14.56
C ALA A 114 14.96 -3.88 -13.48
N PHE A 115 14.73 -4.51 -12.32
CA PHE A 115 14.03 -3.89 -11.20
C PHE A 115 14.74 -2.62 -10.73
N ALA A 116 16.05 -2.71 -10.48
CA ALA A 116 16.87 -1.58 -10.06
C ALA A 116 16.77 -0.41 -11.05
N ALA A 117 16.84 -0.69 -12.36
CA ALA A 117 16.72 0.33 -13.39
C ALA A 117 15.33 0.99 -13.42
N ALA A 118 14.25 0.19 -13.33
CA ALA A 118 12.89 0.69 -13.35
C ALA A 118 12.57 1.58 -12.15
N VAL A 119 12.89 1.14 -10.93
CA VAL A 119 12.61 1.94 -9.73
C VAL A 119 13.52 3.17 -9.62
N SER A 120 14.75 3.10 -10.14
CA SER A 120 15.61 4.29 -10.28
C SER A 120 15.00 5.32 -11.24
N ALA A 121 14.39 4.87 -12.34
CA ALA A 121 13.68 5.75 -13.28
C ALA A 121 12.41 6.38 -12.67
N LEU A 122 11.77 5.73 -11.69
CA LEU A 122 10.72 6.33 -10.87
C LEU A 122 11.25 7.39 -9.89
N GLY A 123 12.57 7.51 -9.73
CA GLY A 123 13.20 8.39 -8.75
C GLY A 123 13.18 7.83 -7.32
N ILE A 124 13.20 6.50 -7.19
CA ILE A 124 13.28 5.80 -5.92
C ILE A 124 14.75 5.47 -5.62
N GLU A 125 15.15 5.70 -4.38
CA GLU A 125 16.48 5.38 -3.85
C GLU A 125 16.38 4.36 -2.72
N ASN A 126 17.49 3.68 -2.39
CA ASN A 126 17.47 2.73 -1.28
C ASN A 126 17.08 3.39 0.05
N LYS A 127 17.36 4.69 0.25
CA LYS A 127 17.05 5.44 1.48
C LYS A 127 15.56 5.70 1.71
N ASP A 128 14.75 5.64 0.64
CA ASP A 128 13.35 6.03 0.71
C ASP A 128 12.53 5.09 1.61
N SER A 129 11.41 5.63 2.09
CA SER A 129 10.33 4.93 2.77
C SER A 129 9.13 4.88 1.84
N LEU A 130 8.64 3.69 1.53
CA LEU A 130 7.65 3.47 0.48
C LEU A 130 6.29 3.12 1.08
N VAL A 131 5.24 3.83 0.67
CA VAL A 131 3.85 3.47 0.99
C VAL A 131 3.12 3.14 -0.30
N VAL A 132 2.68 1.89 -0.42
CA VAL A 132 2.05 1.36 -1.62
C VAL A 132 0.54 1.26 -1.42
N TYR A 133 -0.24 1.74 -2.36
CA TYR A 133 -1.70 1.58 -2.36
C TYR A 133 -2.21 1.14 -3.73
N ASP A 134 -3.49 0.77 -3.79
CA ASP A 134 -4.20 0.59 -5.06
C ASP A 134 -5.64 1.11 -4.98
N GLY A 135 -6.28 1.23 -6.15
CA GLY A 135 -7.64 1.74 -6.31
C GLY A 135 -8.75 0.80 -5.87
N LYS A 136 -8.47 -0.47 -5.52
CA LYS A 136 -9.48 -1.41 -4.97
C LYS A 136 -9.48 -1.42 -3.44
N GLY A 137 -8.38 -0.99 -2.82
CA GLY A 137 -8.16 -1.01 -1.38
C GLY A 137 -6.90 -1.79 -1.05
N ILE A 138 -6.98 -3.11 -1.13
CA ILE A 138 -5.81 -4.01 -1.05
C ILE A 138 -6.02 -5.15 -2.05
N PHE A 139 -5.33 -5.07 -3.18
CA PHE A 139 -5.33 -6.07 -4.25
C PHE A 139 -3.92 -6.20 -4.83
N SER A 140 -3.51 -5.27 -5.68
CA SER A 140 -2.20 -5.27 -6.35
C SER A 140 -1.10 -4.59 -5.54
N ALA A 141 -1.44 -3.72 -4.56
CA ALA A 141 -0.45 -3.08 -3.69
C ALA A 141 0.41 -4.09 -2.91
N ALA A 142 -0.19 -5.21 -2.49
CA ALA A 142 0.51 -6.27 -1.78
C ALA A 142 1.60 -6.94 -2.66
N ARG A 143 1.40 -7.00 -3.98
CA ARG A 143 2.41 -7.50 -4.91
C ARG A 143 3.65 -6.61 -4.91
N VAL A 144 3.45 -5.31 -5.07
CA VAL A 144 4.55 -4.34 -5.16
C VAL A 144 5.30 -4.24 -3.83
N TRP A 145 4.57 -4.23 -2.70
CA TRP A 145 5.17 -4.35 -1.37
C TRP A 145 6.10 -5.58 -1.27
N TRP A 146 5.64 -6.74 -1.73
CA TRP A 146 6.47 -7.95 -1.72
C TRP A 146 7.66 -7.85 -2.68
N MET A 147 7.48 -7.28 -3.88
CA MET A 147 8.56 -7.13 -4.85
C MET A 147 9.73 -6.33 -4.27
N PHE A 148 9.46 -5.20 -3.60
CA PHE A 148 10.52 -4.43 -2.93
C PHE A 148 11.27 -5.26 -1.88
N ARG A 149 10.56 -6.08 -1.08
CA ARG A 149 11.17 -6.97 -0.10
C ARG A 149 11.98 -8.11 -0.73
N VAL A 150 11.47 -8.70 -1.81
CA VAL A 150 12.22 -9.68 -2.62
C VAL A 150 13.51 -9.08 -3.12
N PHE A 151 13.54 -7.78 -3.43
CA PHE A 151 14.75 -7.08 -3.82
C PHE A 151 15.47 -6.37 -2.67
N GLY A 152 15.21 -6.78 -1.42
CA GLY A 152 16.00 -6.37 -0.24
C GLY A 152 15.67 -4.99 0.33
N HIS A 153 14.51 -4.43 0.00
CA HIS A 153 14.05 -3.15 0.54
C HIS A 153 12.88 -3.33 1.52
N ASP A 154 13.19 -3.28 2.82
CA ASP A 154 12.23 -3.53 3.90
C ASP A 154 11.45 -2.28 4.36
N ARG A 155 11.88 -1.07 3.98
CA ARG A 155 11.15 0.19 4.29
C ARG A 155 9.97 0.40 3.34
N VAL A 156 9.09 -0.59 3.28
CA VAL A 156 7.92 -0.61 2.40
C VAL A 156 6.70 -1.11 3.16
N TRP A 157 5.59 -0.39 3.00
CA TRP A 157 4.32 -0.66 3.67
C TRP A 157 3.15 -0.59 2.70
N VAL A 158 2.10 -1.37 2.97
CA VAL A 158 0.81 -1.23 2.27
C VAL A 158 -0.06 -0.22 3.01
N LEU A 159 -0.74 0.67 2.28
CA LEU A 159 -1.73 1.60 2.84
C LEU A 159 -3.00 0.83 3.22
N ASP A 160 -3.29 0.72 4.51
CA ASP A 160 -4.47 0.03 5.03
C ASP A 160 -5.75 0.67 4.51
N GLY A 161 -6.42 -0.03 3.59
CA GLY A 161 -7.64 0.37 2.90
C GLY A 161 -7.48 1.16 1.61
N GLY A 162 -6.24 1.39 1.18
CA GLY A 162 -5.90 2.00 -0.11
C GLY A 162 -6.58 3.34 -0.40
N LEU A 163 -6.73 3.65 -1.69
CA LEU A 163 -7.35 4.89 -2.16
C LEU A 163 -8.83 5.03 -1.71
N PRO A 164 -9.66 3.96 -1.66
CA PRO A 164 -11.03 4.07 -1.18
C PRO A 164 -11.14 4.61 0.24
N LYS A 165 -10.34 4.08 1.18
CA LYS A 165 -10.35 4.54 2.58
C LYS A 165 -9.72 5.93 2.75
N TRP A 166 -8.71 6.26 1.93
CA TRP A 166 -8.15 7.61 1.86
C TRP A 166 -9.24 8.65 1.55
N ARG A 167 -10.00 8.43 0.46
CA ARG A 167 -11.12 9.29 0.07
C ARG A 167 -12.24 9.33 1.11
N ALA A 168 -12.61 8.17 1.66
CA ALA A 168 -13.63 8.09 2.71
C ALA A 168 -13.23 8.82 4.01
N SER A 169 -11.92 9.03 4.23
CA SER A 169 -11.40 9.80 5.36
C SER A 169 -11.39 11.31 5.10
N GLY A 170 -11.85 11.76 3.93
CA GLY A 170 -11.90 13.18 3.55
C GLY A 170 -10.55 13.79 3.21
N PHE A 171 -9.53 12.98 2.91
CA PHE A 171 -8.22 13.47 2.52
C PHE A 171 -8.16 13.84 1.04
N ASP A 172 -7.38 14.87 0.73
CA ASP A 172 -7.25 15.42 -0.61
C ASP A 172 -6.65 14.41 -1.59
N VAL A 173 -7.07 14.51 -2.85
CA VAL A 173 -6.49 13.78 -3.98
C VAL A 173 -6.02 14.77 -5.02
N GLU A 174 -4.92 14.47 -5.69
CA GLU A 174 -4.46 15.23 -6.84
C GLU A 174 -5.18 14.73 -8.10
N SER A 175 -5.63 15.69 -8.92
CA SER A 175 -6.15 15.45 -10.27
C SER A 175 -5.14 15.97 -11.29
N SER A 176 -5.08 15.33 -12.45
CA SER A 176 -4.09 15.63 -13.50
C SER A 176 -2.67 15.35 -13.03
N ALA A 177 -2.31 14.07 -13.02
CA ALA A 177 -0.93 13.64 -12.76
C ALA A 177 0.05 14.49 -13.57
N SER A 178 1.11 14.94 -12.91
CA SER A 178 2.10 15.80 -13.54
C SER A 178 2.72 15.10 -14.75
N SER A 179 3.10 15.87 -15.77
CA SER A 179 3.82 15.32 -16.92
C SER A 179 5.08 14.57 -16.47
N ASP A 180 5.74 15.04 -15.41
CA ASP A 180 6.89 14.36 -14.79
C ASP A 180 6.54 12.96 -14.26
N ALA A 181 5.44 12.80 -13.50
CA ALA A 181 5.04 11.50 -12.96
C ALA A 181 4.70 10.49 -14.07
N ILE A 182 4.05 10.95 -15.15
CA ILE A 182 3.72 10.09 -16.31
C ILE A 182 4.98 9.72 -17.09
N LEU A 183 5.92 10.66 -17.27
CA LEU A 183 7.21 10.39 -17.90
C LEU A 183 8.03 9.38 -17.09
N LYS A 184 8.04 9.50 -15.75
CA LYS A 184 8.70 8.53 -14.86
C LYS A 184 8.12 7.13 -14.97
N ALA A 185 6.79 7.01 -14.95
CA ALA A 185 6.13 5.70 -15.12
C ALA A 185 6.49 5.05 -16.47
N SER A 186 6.47 5.84 -17.55
CA SER A 186 6.84 5.37 -18.89
C SER A 186 8.31 4.97 -18.97
N ALA A 187 9.20 5.78 -18.39
CA ALA A 187 10.64 5.52 -18.34
C ALA A 187 10.97 4.27 -17.52
N ALA A 188 10.21 3.98 -16.46
CA ALA A 188 10.38 2.77 -15.66
C ALA A 188 10.07 1.51 -16.46
N THR A 189 8.96 1.49 -17.20
CA THR A 189 8.61 0.39 -18.11
C THR A 189 9.63 0.23 -19.24
N GLU A 190 10.10 1.35 -19.83
CA GLU A 190 11.13 1.32 -20.87
C GLU A 190 12.48 0.78 -20.33
N ALA A 191 12.83 1.10 -19.08
CA ALA A 191 14.07 0.63 -18.46
C ALA A 191 14.12 -0.90 -18.35
N ILE A 192 12.99 -1.56 -18.06
CA ILE A 192 12.88 -3.03 -18.07
C ILE A 192 13.27 -3.58 -19.44
N GLN A 193 12.67 -3.04 -20.50
CA GLN A 193 12.90 -3.48 -21.87
C GLN A 193 14.35 -3.25 -22.30
N LYS A 194 14.90 -2.08 -21.99
CA LYS A 194 16.31 -1.74 -22.26
C LYS A 194 17.27 -2.74 -21.61
N VAL A 195 17.06 -3.07 -20.34
CA VAL A 195 17.92 -4.05 -19.65
C VAL A 195 17.88 -5.41 -20.34
N TYR A 196 16.70 -5.92 -20.69
CA TYR A 196 16.59 -7.22 -21.36
C TYR A 196 17.13 -7.23 -22.79
N GLN A 197 17.17 -6.07 -23.45
CA GLN A 197 17.79 -5.89 -24.76
C GLN A 197 19.31 -5.62 -24.67
N GLY A 198 19.90 -5.60 -23.46
CA GLY A 198 21.31 -5.27 -23.26
C GLY A 198 21.66 -3.81 -23.57
N GLN A 199 20.67 -2.92 -23.56
CA GLN A 199 20.83 -1.49 -23.82
C GLN A 199 21.22 -0.73 -22.55
N ALA A 200 21.90 0.40 -22.73
CA ALA A 200 22.21 1.29 -21.64
C ALA A 200 20.93 1.89 -21.04
N VAL A 201 20.88 1.92 -19.71
CA VAL A 201 19.81 2.58 -18.94
C VAL A 201 20.34 3.83 -18.27
N GLY A 202 19.42 4.64 -17.74
CA GLY A 202 19.76 5.84 -16.98
C GLY A 202 20.54 5.55 -15.69
N ARG A 203 20.82 6.61 -14.93
CA ARG A 203 21.50 6.50 -13.64
C ARG A 203 20.75 5.54 -12.71
N ILE A 204 21.46 4.56 -12.18
CA ILE A 204 20.96 3.65 -11.15
C ILE A 204 21.13 4.31 -9.77
N THR A 205 20.04 4.49 -9.06
CA THR A 205 19.98 5.07 -7.70
C THR A 205 19.45 4.08 -6.66
N PHE A 206 19.05 2.89 -7.12
CA PHE A 206 18.55 1.81 -6.30
C PHE A 206 19.37 0.53 -6.51
N GLU A 207 19.93 -0.01 -5.44
CA GLU A 207 20.58 -1.31 -5.37
C GLU A 207 19.53 -2.37 -5.00
N ALA A 208 19.21 -3.26 -5.95
CA ALA A 208 18.36 -4.42 -5.72
C ALA A 208 19.19 -5.62 -5.23
N LYS A 209 18.71 -6.33 -4.21
CA LYS A 209 19.32 -7.56 -3.68
C LYS A 209 18.27 -8.66 -3.54
N PHE A 210 18.26 -9.58 -4.50
CA PHE A 210 17.32 -10.67 -4.57
C PHE A 210 17.40 -11.57 -3.33
N GLN A 211 16.24 -11.83 -2.74
CA GLN A 211 16.04 -12.64 -1.55
C GLN A 211 15.42 -13.98 -1.98
N PRO A 212 16.23 -14.99 -2.35
CA PRO A 212 15.73 -16.24 -2.93
C PRO A 212 14.81 -17.03 -1.98
N HIS A 213 14.88 -16.78 -0.67
CA HIS A 213 14.02 -17.42 0.32
C HIS A 213 12.57 -16.87 0.33
N LEU A 214 12.29 -15.76 -0.36
CA LEU A 214 10.97 -15.15 -0.48
C LEU A 214 10.22 -15.57 -1.75
N VAL A 215 10.85 -16.39 -2.60
CA VAL A 215 10.32 -16.85 -3.89
C VAL A 215 10.48 -18.36 -4.00
N TRP A 216 9.46 -19.03 -4.52
CA TRP A 216 9.53 -20.45 -4.83
C TRP A 216 9.52 -20.64 -6.34
N SER A 217 10.50 -21.37 -6.85
CA SER A 217 10.51 -21.85 -8.22
C SER A 217 9.53 -23.03 -8.40
N LEU A 218 9.15 -23.30 -9.65
CA LEU A 218 8.32 -24.45 -9.99
C LEU A 218 8.92 -25.77 -9.48
N ALA A 219 10.24 -25.95 -9.60
CA ALA A 219 10.92 -27.15 -9.12
C ALA A 219 10.82 -27.32 -7.60
N GLN A 220 10.88 -26.22 -6.83
CA GLN A 220 10.69 -26.26 -5.38
C GLN A 220 9.24 -26.59 -5.00
N VAL A 221 8.27 -26.09 -5.77
CA VAL A 221 6.85 -26.44 -5.58
C VAL A 221 6.65 -27.94 -5.82
N TRP A 222 7.15 -28.49 -6.93
CA TRP A 222 7.07 -29.93 -7.23
C TRP A 222 7.69 -30.77 -6.13
N LYS A 223 8.90 -30.42 -5.70
CA LYS A 223 9.57 -31.10 -4.60
C LYS A 223 8.74 -31.08 -3.32
N ASN A 224 8.11 -29.96 -2.98
CA ASN A 224 7.27 -29.89 -1.78
C ASN A 224 5.93 -30.64 -1.91
N ILE A 225 5.41 -30.86 -3.12
CA ILE A 225 4.24 -31.74 -3.31
C ILE A 225 4.59 -33.18 -2.88
N GLU A 226 5.80 -33.63 -3.19
CA GLU A 226 6.33 -34.94 -2.80
C GLU A 226 6.67 -34.97 -1.30
N ASP A 227 7.49 -34.02 -0.85
CA ASP A 227 8.05 -33.98 0.51
C ASP A 227 7.02 -33.59 1.58
N LYS A 228 6.00 -32.80 1.21
CA LYS A 228 4.94 -32.27 2.10
C LYS A 228 5.49 -31.55 3.34
N THR A 229 6.63 -30.86 3.19
CA THR A 229 7.32 -30.17 4.30
C THR A 229 6.71 -28.80 4.60
N TYR A 230 6.11 -28.14 3.61
CA TYR A 230 5.42 -26.86 3.73
C TYR A 230 3.98 -26.94 3.25
N GLN A 231 3.12 -26.07 3.81
CA GLN A 231 1.74 -25.91 3.35
C GLN A 231 1.71 -24.99 2.13
N HIS A 232 1.14 -25.46 1.02
CA HIS A 232 0.77 -24.60 -0.10
C HIS A 232 -0.60 -23.98 0.16
N VAL A 233 -0.70 -22.66 0.02
CA VAL A 233 -2.00 -21.98 0.08
C VAL A 233 -2.24 -21.19 -1.17
N ASP A 234 -3.40 -21.45 -1.77
CA ASP A 234 -3.92 -20.80 -2.94
C ASP A 234 -4.93 -19.72 -2.57
N ALA A 235 -4.69 -18.50 -3.03
CA ALA A 235 -5.52 -17.34 -2.72
C ALA A 235 -6.45 -16.90 -3.86
N ARG A 236 -6.55 -17.68 -4.94
CA ARG A 236 -7.61 -17.53 -5.94
C ARG A 236 -8.99 -17.78 -5.35
N SER A 237 -10.03 -17.45 -6.11
CA SER A 237 -11.41 -17.75 -5.72
C SER A 237 -11.62 -19.26 -5.55
N LYS A 238 -12.52 -19.64 -4.64
CA LYS A 238 -12.87 -21.04 -4.40
C LYS A 238 -13.33 -21.75 -5.68
N ALA A 239 -14.08 -21.05 -6.52
CA ALA A 239 -14.55 -21.59 -7.79
C ALA A 239 -13.40 -21.92 -8.77
N ARG A 240 -12.38 -21.05 -8.88
CA ARG A 240 -11.17 -21.30 -9.68
C ARG A 240 -10.35 -22.46 -9.13
N PHE A 241 -10.17 -22.48 -7.80
CA PHE A 241 -9.46 -23.54 -7.09
C PHE A 241 -10.12 -24.92 -7.28
N ASP A 242 -11.46 -24.98 -7.18
CA ASP A 242 -12.24 -26.21 -7.37
C ASP A 242 -12.37 -26.61 -8.85
N GLY A 243 -11.92 -25.75 -9.78
CA GLY A 243 -12.04 -25.98 -11.21
C GLY A 243 -13.44 -25.76 -11.79
N THR A 244 -14.35 -25.13 -11.03
CA THR A 244 -15.76 -24.89 -11.41
C THR A 244 -15.96 -23.57 -12.16
N ALA A 245 -14.96 -22.69 -12.16
CA ALA A 245 -14.90 -21.49 -12.98
C ALA A 245 -13.68 -21.56 -13.91
N ALA A 246 -13.82 -20.94 -15.10
CA ALA A 246 -12.70 -20.77 -16.01
C ALA A 246 -11.63 -19.85 -15.41
N GLU A 247 -10.37 -20.10 -15.77
CA GLU A 247 -9.30 -19.16 -15.51
C GLU A 247 -9.46 -17.91 -16.41
N PRO A 248 -9.18 -16.70 -15.90
CA PRO A 248 -9.26 -15.46 -16.68
C PRO A 248 -8.44 -15.51 -17.98
N ARG A 249 -7.32 -16.25 -17.93
CA ARG A 249 -6.44 -16.44 -19.08
C ARG A 249 -6.88 -17.64 -19.91
N LYS A 250 -7.06 -17.40 -21.21
CA LYS A 250 -7.40 -18.44 -22.19
C LYS A 250 -6.29 -19.50 -22.25
N GLY A 251 -6.67 -20.77 -22.20
CA GLY A 251 -5.76 -21.92 -22.33
C GLY A 251 -5.17 -22.43 -21.02
N ILE A 252 -5.47 -21.80 -19.88
CA ILE A 252 -5.03 -22.26 -18.56
C ILE A 252 -6.03 -23.28 -18.00
N ARG A 253 -5.51 -24.39 -17.46
CA ARG A 253 -6.34 -25.43 -16.84
C ARG A 253 -6.92 -24.92 -15.52
N SER A 254 -8.19 -25.20 -15.30
CA SER A 254 -8.83 -24.94 -14.01
C SER A 254 -8.38 -26.00 -12.98
N GLY A 255 -8.58 -25.72 -11.68
CA GLY A 255 -8.13 -26.60 -10.60
C GLY A 255 -6.97 -26.01 -9.80
N HIS A 256 -6.23 -26.84 -9.07
CA HIS A 256 -5.21 -26.39 -8.11
C HIS A 256 -4.04 -27.37 -7.98
N VAL A 257 -2.94 -26.86 -7.41
CA VAL A 257 -1.74 -27.65 -7.07
C VAL A 257 -2.10 -28.73 -6.04
N PRO A 258 -1.78 -30.01 -6.28
CA PRO A 258 -2.10 -31.09 -5.34
C PRO A 258 -1.65 -30.80 -3.91
N GLY A 259 -2.54 -31.05 -2.95
CA GLY A 259 -2.29 -30.85 -1.52
C GLY A 259 -2.38 -29.40 -1.02
N SER A 260 -2.56 -28.42 -1.93
CA SER A 260 -2.78 -27.03 -1.53
C SER A 260 -4.11 -26.81 -0.81
N LYS A 261 -4.18 -25.73 -0.03
CA LYS A 261 -5.40 -25.26 0.66
C LYS A 261 -5.88 -23.99 0.01
N CYS A 262 -7.19 -23.83 -0.12
CA CYS A 262 -7.77 -22.60 -0.65
C CYS A 262 -8.07 -21.61 0.49
N ILE A 263 -7.46 -20.43 0.44
CA ILE A 263 -7.80 -19.28 1.29
C ILE A 263 -7.93 -18.07 0.37
N PRO A 264 -9.11 -17.85 -0.25
CA PRO A 264 -9.31 -16.75 -1.19
C PRO A 264 -8.92 -15.42 -0.57
N PHE A 265 -8.19 -14.58 -1.31
CA PHE A 265 -7.67 -13.32 -0.77
C PHE A 265 -8.79 -12.42 -0.19
N GLY A 266 -9.99 -12.42 -0.78
CA GLY A 266 -11.12 -11.65 -0.27
C GLY A 266 -11.56 -12.04 1.16
N GLN A 267 -11.27 -13.26 1.60
CA GLN A 267 -11.59 -13.74 2.96
C GLN A 267 -10.58 -13.31 4.01
N VAL A 268 -9.41 -12.85 3.58
CA VAL A 268 -8.41 -12.29 4.50
C VAL A 268 -8.58 -10.78 4.68
N PHE A 269 -9.69 -10.20 4.18
CA PHE A 269 -10.09 -8.81 4.43
C PHE A 269 -11.55 -8.68 4.95
N HIS A 270 -11.78 -7.86 5.97
CA HIS A 270 -13.08 -7.41 6.46
C HIS A 270 -13.25 -5.96 6.04
N GLY A 271 -13.96 -5.74 4.92
CA GLY A 271 -13.98 -4.44 4.26
C GLY A 271 -12.58 -4.06 3.79
N TYR A 272 -12.04 -2.97 4.33
CA TYR A 272 -10.70 -2.48 4.03
C TYR A 272 -9.58 -3.03 4.92
N ARG A 273 -9.91 -3.81 5.96
CA ARG A 273 -8.94 -4.26 6.97
C ARG A 273 -8.59 -5.73 6.80
N PRO A 274 -7.35 -6.17 7.06
CA PRO A 274 -7.04 -7.60 7.15
C PRO A 274 -7.87 -8.30 8.25
N VAL A 275 -8.39 -9.50 7.97
CA VAL A 275 -9.09 -10.36 8.96
C VAL A 275 -8.09 -11.27 9.65
N PRO A 276 -8.14 -11.38 10.98
CA PRO A 276 -7.61 -12.55 11.67
C PRO A 276 -8.45 -13.77 11.28
N ILE A 277 -7.96 -14.59 10.34
CA ILE A 277 -8.65 -15.80 9.87
C ILE A 277 -9.06 -16.67 11.08
N PRO A 278 -10.35 -17.08 11.21
CA PRO A 278 -10.79 -17.94 12.31
C PRO A 278 -9.96 -19.23 12.32
N ILE A 279 -9.55 -19.61 13.53
CA ILE A 279 -8.64 -20.71 13.83
C ILE A 279 -9.31 -22.03 13.41
N LEU A 280 -9.15 -22.43 12.16
CA LEU A 280 -9.23 -23.85 11.79
C LEU A 280 -8.15 -24.59 12.59
N PRO A 281 -8.30 -25.89 12.92
CA PRO A 281 -7.35 -26.67 13.73
C PRO A 281 -5.93 -26.79 13.12
N VAL A 282 -5.67 -26.07 12.03
CA VAL A 282 -4.35 -25.64 11.58
C VAL A 282 -3.92 -24.45 12.43
N LYS A 283 -3.33 -24.66 13.63
CA LYS A 283 -2.18 -23.87 14.12
C LYS A 283 -1.67 -24.17 15.53
N GLN A 284 -0.36 -24.38 15.60
CA GLN A 284 0.50 -23.83 16.65
C GLN A 284 1.85 -23.28 16.15
N ARG A 285 2.20 -23.42 14.85
CA ARG A 285 3.53 -22.99 14.32
C ARG A 285 3.53 -21.80 13.35
N LEU A 286 2.37 -21.31 12.87
CA LEU A 286 2.31 -20.23 11.87
C LEU A 286 2.09 -18.81 12.45
N TYR A 287 1.93 -18.65 13.77
CA TYR A 287 1.53 -17.37 14.38
C TYR A 287 2.61 -16.66 15.23
N ALA A 288 3.86 -17.11 15.22
CA ALA A 288 4.88 -16.45 16.05
C ALA A 288 5.42 -15.12 15.47
N ASN A 289 5.13 -14.76 14.21
CA ASN A 289 5.52 -13.47 13.63
C ASN A 289 4.52 -13.05 12.53
N PHE A 290 4.04 -11.80 12.58
CA PHE A 290 3.09 -11.21 11.61
C PHE A 290 3.63 -11.17 10.15
N ASN A 291 4.92 -11.47 9.97
CA ASN A 291 5.60 -11.67 8.68
C ASN A 291 4.95 -12.73 7.75
N ALA A 292 4.19 -13.70 8.30
CA ALA A 292 3.65 -14.81 7.52
C ALA A 292 2.44 -14.45 6.63
N GLN A 293 1.63 -13.46 7.00
CA GLN A 293 0.47 -13.05 6.19
C GLN A 293 0.90 -12.37 4.90
N ALA A 294 1.97 -11.60 4.98
CA ALA A 294 2.48 -10.79 3.90
C ALA A 294 3.22 -11.66 2.83
N THR A 295 3.96 -12.69 3.28
CA THR A 295 4.50 -13.76 2.39
C THR A 295 3.40 -14.57 1.69
N PHE A 296 2.21 -14.69 2.29
CA PHE A 296 1.07 -15.36 1.65
C PHE A 296 0.48 -14.58 0.46
N PHE A 297 0.44 -13.24 0.53
CA PHE A 297 -0.09 -12.39 -0.55
C PHE A 297 0.78 -12.39 -1.80
N ALA A 298 2.09 -12.41 -1.61
CA ALA A 298 3.08 -12.56 -2.66
C ALA A 298 2.90 -13.84 -3.51
N VAL A 299 2.60 -14.93 -2.81
CA VAL A 299 2.32 -16.23 -3.42
C VAL A 299 0.99 -16.17 -4.16
N SER A 300 0.00 -15.38 -3.73
CA SER A 300 -1.30 -15.22 -4.42
C SER A 300 -1.21 -14.67 -5.84
N LEU A 301 -0.39 -13.63 -6.10
CA LEU A 301 -0.19 -13.16 -7.48
C LEU A 301 0.75 -14.08 -8.26
N SER A 302 1.66 -14.76 -7.57
CA SER A 302 2.54 -15.76 -8.19
C SER A 302 1.83 -17.09 -8.50
N LEU A 303 0.67 -17.36 -7.90
CA LEU A 303 -0.11 -18.58 -8.10
C LEU A 303 -0.92 -18.60 -9.38
N GLU A 304 -1.11 -17.45 -10.02
CA GLU A 304 -1.63 -17.45 -11.39
C GLU A 304 -0.69 -18.20 -12.36
N ILE A 305 0.60 -18.31 -12.02
CA ILE A 305 1.61 -19.05 -12.78
C ILE A 305 1.50 -20.56 -12.55
N LEU A 306 1.18 -21.01 -11.33
CA LEU A 306 1.07 -22.45 -11.02
C LEU A 306 -0.21 -23.10 -11.52
N ALA A 307 -1.28 -22.32 -11.77
CA ALA A 307 -2.47 -22.84 -12.46
C ALA A 307 -2.21 -23.12 -13.97
N SER A 308 -1.11 -22.60 -14.51
CA SER A 308 -0.73 -22.67 -15.93
C SER A 308 0.16 -23.87 -16.29
N ILE A 309 0.52 -24.71 -15.32
CA ILE A 309 1.38 -25.89 -15.49
C ILE A 309 0.67 -27.10 -14.88
#